data_AF-A0A931XZL0-F1
#
_entry.id   AF-A0A931XZL0-F1
#
_cell.length_a   1.000
_cell.length_b   1.000
_cell.length_c   1.000
_cell.angle_alpha   90.00
_cell.angle_beta   90.00
_cell.angle_gamma   90.00
#
_symmetry.space_group_name_H-M   'P 1'
#
loop_
_entity.id
_entity.type
_entity.pdbx_description
1 polymer ?
#
loop_
_entity_poly.entity_id
_entity_poly.type
_entity_poly.pdbx_seq_one_letter_code
_entity_poly.pdbx_strand_id
1 'polypeptide(L)'
;MRDSLVSGTKAAGIAVYGRPATIERCEVRDVAPDRAGKFGDGVIIQGASGALRLEGSVVEGCARAGVSVFGASLTIGASALRCNAIDLDVESRWVEATGIVEHEVSLIDSGGTVCGCGDALSRCHGRSAALEPLPPPPPLP
;
A
#
# COMPACT_ATOMS: atom_id res chain seq x y z
N MET A 1 -6.25 -0.48 13.93
CA MET A 1 -6.43 0.99 13.96
C MET A 1 -7.84 1.30 13.50
N ARG A 2 -8.48 2.33 14.06
CA ARG A 2 -9.90 2.63 13.79
C ARG A 2 -10.19 4.13 13.98
N ASP A 3 -11.07 4.71 13.15
CA ASP A 3 -11.60 6.08 13.31
C ASP A 3 -10.49 7.14 13.48
N SER A 4 -9.49 7.11 12.60
CA SER A 4 -8.26 7.89 12.75
C SER A 4 -7.83 8.58 11.45
N LEU A 5 -7.20 9.74 11.59
CA LEU A 5 -6.56 10.47 10.48
C LEU A 5 -5.04 10.32 10.56
N VAL A 6 -4.42 9.92 9.46
CA VAL A 6 -2.98 9.96 9.22
C VAL A 6 -2.72 10.91 8.08
N SER A 7 -1.96 11.99 8.32
CA SER A 7 -1.69 12.97 7.25
C SER A 7 -0.34 13.65 7.40
N GLY A 8 0.19 14.17 6.29
CA GLY A 8 1.43 14.92 6.26
C GLY A 8 2.67 14.09 6.64
N THR A 9 2.62 12.78 6.42
CA THR A 9 3.76 11.88 6.67
C THR A 9 4.69 11.82 5.46
N LYS A 10 5.83 11.16 5.61
CA LYS A 10 6.79 10.90 4.53
C LYS A 10 7.06 9.41 4.43
N ALA A 11 7.39 8.97 3.23
CA ALA A 11 7.65 7.57 2.86
C ALA A 11 6.41 6.65 2.96
N ALA A 12 5.76 6.57 4.13
CA ALA A 12 4.55 5.80 4.33
C ALA A 12 3.58 6.52 5.29
N GLY A 13 2.27 6.37 5.09
CA GLY A 13 1.25 6.73 6.08
C GLY A 13 1.17 5.66 7.18
N ILE A 14 0.85 4.44 6.78
CA ILE A 14 0.77 3.26 7.66
C ILE A 14 1.59 2.13 7.04
N ALA A 15 2.45 1.49 7.83
CA ALA A 15 3.26 0.37 7.38
C ALA A 15 3.02 -0.86 8.27
N VAL A 16 2.75 -2.00 7.65
CA VAL A 16 2.52 -3.29 8.30
C VAL A 16 3.51 -4.32 7.75
N TYR A 17 4.24 -4.98 8.65
CA TYR A 17 5.33 -5.90 8.30
C TYR A 17 5.08 -7.29 8.87
N GLY A 18 4.90 -8.29 8.01
CA GLY A 18 4.91 -9.72 8.34
C GLY A 18 3.90 -10.17 9.41
N ARG A 19 2.85 -9.38 9.66
CA ARG A 19 1.84 -9.64 10.68
C ARG A 19 0.44 -9.24 10.21
N PRO A 20 -0.63 -9.86 10.74
CA PRO A 20 -1.98 -9.41 10.50
C PRO A 20 -2.25 -8.02 11.09
N ALA A 21 -3.01 -7.20 10.37
CA ALA A 21 -3.50 -5.91 10.84
C ALA A 21 -4.91 -5.61 10.32
N THR A 22 -5.61 -4.74 11.03
CA THR A 22 -6.94 -4.24 10.63
C THR A 22 -6.98 -2.73 10.74
N ILE A 23 -7.43 -2.09 9.66
CA ILE A 23 -7.63 -0.65 9.54
C ILE A 23 -9.09 -0.43 9.16
N GLU A 24 -9.83 0.33 9.97
CA GLU A 24 -11.23 0.59 9.70
C GLU A 24 -11.58 2.06 9.86
N ARG A 25 -12.35 2.62 8.91
CA ARG A 25 -12.80 4.02 8.95
C ARG A 25 -11.67 5.00 9.25
N CYS A 26 -10.53 4.78 8.59
CA CYS A 26 -9.39 5.66 8.69
C CYS A 26 -9.26 6.50 7.43
N GLU A 27 -8.68 7.68 7.57
CA GLU A 27 -8.29 8.53 6.46
C GLU A 27 -6.76 8.62 6.45
N VAL A 28 -6.15 8.31 5.31
CA VAL A 28 -4.72 8.45 5.09
C VAL A 28 -4.53 9.38 3.90
N ARG A 29 -3.83 10.51 4.09
CA ARG A 29 -3.63 11.46 3.00
C ARG A 29 -2.34 12.23 3.06
N ASP A 30 -2.00 12.89 1.95
CA ASP A 30 -0.87 13.81 1.85
C ASP A 30 0.47 13.15 2.25
N VAL A 31 0.67 11.88 1.84
CA VAL A 31 1.91 11.16 2.10
C VAL A 31 2.95 11.53 1.04
N ALA A 32 4.00 12.23 1.47
CA ALA A 32 5.06 12.68 0.58
C ALA A 32 6.17 11.62 0.41
N PRO A 33 6.99 11.71 -0.66
CA PRO A 33 8.18 10.89 -0.79
C PRO A 33 9.17 11.12 0.36
N ASP A 34 10.11 10.19 0.53
CA ASP A 34 11.23 10.33 1.45
C ASP A 34 12.27 11.35 0.95
N ARG A 35 13.39 11.49 1.67
CA ARG A 35 14.49 12.42 1.29
C ARG A 35 15.15 12.08 -0.05
N ALA A 36 15.08 10.81 -0.48
CA ALA A 36 15.62 10.35 -1.75
C ALA A 36 14.59 10.43 -2.89
N GLY A 37 13.39 10.97 -2.64
CA GLY A 37 12.30 11.02 -3.61
C GLY A 37 11.68 9.64 -3.87
N LYS A 38 11.84 8.69 -2.96
CA LYS A 38 11.29 7.33 -3.04
C LYS A 38 10.07 7.18 -2.14
N PHE A 39 9.30 6.12 -2.37
CA PHE A 39 8.06 5.80 -1.63
C PHE A 39 7.03 6.94 -1.74
N GLY A 40 6.24 7.15 -0.68
CA GLY A 40 5.11 8.07 -0.68
C GLY A 40 3.78 7.34 -0.68
N ASP A 41 3.71 6.22 0.04
CA ASP A 41 2.59 5.30 0.01
C ASP A 41 1.63 5.53 1.16
N GLY A 42 0.33 5.53 0.90
CA GLY A 42 -0.67 5.66 1.95
C GLY A 42 -0.57 4.52 2.95
N VAL A 43 -0.78 3.29 2.47
CA VAL A 43 -0.69 2.07 3.28
C VAL A 43 0.23 1.06 2.61
N ILE A 44 1.20 0.55 3.35
CA ILE A 44 2.08 -0.53 2.90
C ILE A 44 1.81 -1.77 3.75
N ILE A 45 1.61 -2.91 3.09
CA ILE A 45 1.66 -4.23 3.70
C ILE A 45 2.71 -5.07 2.97
N GLN A 46 3.62 -5.68 3.73
CA GLN A 46 4.65 -6.55 3.14
C GLN A 46 4.95 -7.80 3.99
N GLY A 47 5.42 -8.84 3.30
CA GLY A 47 5.90 -10.09 3.88
C GLY A 47 4.86 -11.20 3.80
N ALA A 48 5.33 -12.44 3.59
CA ALA A 48 4.49 -13.63 3.36
C ALA A 48 3.40 -13.89 4.41
N SER A 49 3.67 -13.52 5.67
CA SER A 49 2.71 -13.64 6.79
C SER A 49 1.88 -12.37 7.05
N GLY A 50 2.08 -11.34 6.23
CA GLY A 50 1.34 -10.09 6.27
C GLY A 50 -0.07 -10.27 5.74
N ALA A 51 -1.05 -9.83 6.52
CA ALA A 51 -2.46 -9.83 6.11
C ALA A 51 -3.12 -8.54 6.56
N LEU A 52 -3.62 -7.74 5.63
CA LEU A 52 -4.30 -6.49 5.95
C LEU A 52 -5.78 -6.61 5.63
N ARG A 53 -6.63 -6.26 6.60
CA ARG A 53 -8.03 -5.92 6.35
C ARG A 53 -8.21 -4.41 6.38
N LEU A 54 -8.64 -3.83 5.27
CA LEU A 54 -8.92 -2.40 5.11
C LEU A 54 -10.41 -2.20 4.81
N GLU A 55 -11.14 -1.59 5.74
CA GLU A 55 -12.60 -1.45 5.63
C GLU A 55 -13.03 0.01 5.80
N GLY A 56 -13.96 0.48 4.97
CA GLY A 56 -14.61 1.78 5.18
C GLY A 56 -13.66 2.98 5.19
N SER A 57 -12.48 2.87 4.58
CA SER A 57 -11.37 3.82 4.75
C SER A 57 -11.10 4.62 3.47
N VAL A 58 -10.49 5.79 3.61
CA VAL A 58 -10.10 6.65 2.49
C VAL A 58 -8.59 6.78 2.47
N VAL A 59 -7.97 6.54 1.32
CA VAL A 59 -6.54 6.75 1.09
C VAL A 59 -6.37 7.63 -0.12
N GLU A 60 -5.89 8.85 0.07
CA GLU A 60 -5.98 9.90 -0.93
C GLU A 60 -4.70 10.73 -1.09
N GLY A 61 -4.41 11.16 -2.32
CA GLY A 61 -3.37 12.15 -2.58
C GLY A 61 -1.97 11.69 -2.16
N CYS A 62 -1.72 10.38 -2.13
CA CYS A 62 -0.42 9.83 -1.79
C CYS A 62 0.51 9.92 -3.01
N ALA A 63 1.77 10.30 -2.78
CA ALA A 63 2.69 10.66 -3.84
C ALA A 63 3.07 9.48 -4.76
N ARG A 64 3.01 8.24 -4.26
CA ARG A 64 3.26 7.03 -5.06
C ARG A 64 2.03 6.15 -5.15
N ALA A 65 1.74 5.34 -4.13
CA ALA A 65 0.56 4.49 -4.13
C ALA A 65 -0.43 4.83 -3.01
N GLY A 66 -1.71 4.56 -3.23
CA GLY A 66 -2.70 4.54 -2.17
C GLY A 66 -2.43 3.35 -1.24
N VAL A 67 -2.51 2.14 -1.79
CA VAL A 67 -2.15 0.91 -1.07
C VAL A 67 -1.10 0.14 -1.87
N SER A 68 -0.03 -0.31 -1.19
CA SER A 68 0.96 -1.22 -1.76
C SER A 68 0.98 -2.56 -1.02
N VAL A 69 0.98 -3.65 -1.79
CA VAL A 69 0.99 -5.02 -1.30
C VAL A 69 2.21 -5.76 -1.86
N PHE A 70 3.16 -6.11 -1.00
CA PHE A 70 4.39 -6.82 -1.37
C PHE A 70 4.40 -8.22 -0.76
N GLY A 71 3.98 -9.22 -1.56
CA GLY A 71 3.76 -10.62 -1.17
C GLY A 71 3.08 -10.83 0.15
N ALA A 72 2.04 -10.06 0.36
CA ALA A 72 1.14 -10.17 1.48
C ALA A 72 -0.29 -10.34 0.98
N SER A 73 -1.23 -10.51 1.90
CA SER A 73 -2.65 -10.59 1.59
C SER A 73 -3.36 -9.29 1.93
N LEU A 74 -4.25 -8.84 1.05
CA LEU A 74 -5.13 -7.69 1.27
C LEU A 74 -6.59 -8.12 1.10
N THR A 75 -7.40 -7.86 2.12
CA THR A 75 -8.85 -7.78 2.00
C THR A 75 -9.27 -6.33 2.12
N ILE A 76 -9.97 -5.81 1.11
CA ILE A 76 -10.42 -4.42 1.05
C ILE A 76 -11.93 -4.34 0.80
N GLY A 77 -12.61 -3.47 1.52
CA GLY A 77 -14.06 -3.30 1.41
C GLY A 77 -14.50 -1.88 1.73
N ALA A 78 -15.57 -1.43 1.07
CA ALA A 78 -16.22 -0.14 1.29
C ALA A 78 -15.23 1.04 1.37
N SER A 79 -14.11 0.97 0.67
CA SER A 79 -12.99 1.91 0.80
C SER A 79 -12.78 2.72 -0.48
N ALA A 80 -12.10 3.85 -0.36
CA ALA A 80 -11.81 4.73 -1.48
C ALA A 80 -10.30 4.97 -1.58
N LEU A 81 -9.69 4.57 -2.69
CA LEU A 81 -8.31 4.88 -3.00
C LEU A 81 -8.34 5.96 -4.08
N ARG A 82 -8.05 7.22 -3.75
CA ARG A 82 -8.34 8.34 -4.63
C ARG A 82 -7.17 9.23 -4.94
N CYS A 83 -7.07 9.68 -6.18
CA CYS A 83 -6.09 10.68 -6.59
C CYS A 83 -4.65 10.35 -6.16
N ASN A 84 -4.33 9.05 -6.09
CA ASN A 84 -2.97 8.57 -5.90
C ASN A 84 -2.34 8.40 -7.28
N ALA A 85 -1.00 8.46 -7.38
CA ALA A 85 -0.36 8.17 -8.67
C ALA A 85 -0.63 6.72 -9.12
N ILE A 86 -0.71 5.80 -8.14
CA ILE A 86 -1.16 4.41 -8.30
C ILE A 86 -2.16 4.11 -7.18
N ASP A 87 -3.41 3.78 -7.48
CA ASP A 87 -4.36 3.52 -6.38
C ASP A 87 -4.04 2.23 -5.61
N LEU A 88 -3.76 1.16 -6.34
CA LEU A 88 -3.43 -0.15 -5.78
C LEU A 88 -2.21 -0.76 -6.50
N ASP A 89 -1.09 -0.80 -5.78
CA ASP A 89 0.19 -1.37 -6.20
C ASP A 89 0.36 -2.78 -5.61
N VAL A 90 0.69 -3.76 -6.46
CA VAL A 90 0.66 -5.18 -6.12
C VAL A 90 1.88 -5.85 -6.72
N GLU A 91 2.74 -6.39 -5.86
CA GLU A 91 3.99 -7.02 -6.26
C GLU A 91 4.15 -8.39 -5.57
N SER A 92 4.25 -9.44 -6.38
CA SER A 92 4.54 -10.80 -5.91
C SER A 92 6.03 -11.04 -5.66
N ARG A 93 6.90 -10.14 -6.13
CA ARG A 93 8.35 -10.23 -6.02
C ARG A 93 8.92 -8.96 -5.38
N TRP A 94 9.62 -9.09 -4.25
CA TRP A 94 10.18 -7.93 -3.53
C TRP A 94 11.49 -8.27 -2.80
N VAL A 95 12.14 -7.24 -2.26
CA VAL A 95 13.42 -7.35 -1.55
C VAL A 95 13.17 -7.47 -0.04
N GLU A 96 13.72 -8.52 0.57
CA GLU A 96 13.85 -8.69 2.01
C GLU A 96 15.32 -8.69 2.45
N ALA A 97 15.56 -8.74 3.76
CA ALA A 97 16.91 -8.79 4.33
C ALA A 97 17.74 -9.99 3.82
N THR A 98 17.10 -11.08 3.43
CA THR A 98 17.73 -12.33 2.98
C THR A 98 17.89 -12.41 1.46
N GLY A 99 17.35 -11.43 0.69
CA GLY A 99 17.41 -11.41 -0.77
C GLY A 99 16.06 -11.14 -1.41
N ILE A 100 15.97 -11.41 -2.72
CA ILE A 100 14.71 -11.30 -3.46
C ILE A 100 13.86 -12.51 -3.14
N VAL A 101 12.64 -12.25 -2.68
CA VAL A 101 11.64 -13.28 -2.40
C VAL A 101 10.49 -13.14 -3.38
N GLU A 102 9.85 -14.26 -3.68
CA GLU A 102 8.65 -14.33 -4.49
C GLU A 102 7.57 -15.07 -3.70
N HIS A 103 6.40 -14.46 -3.61
CA HIS A 103 5.27 -15.01 -2.90
C HIS A 103 3.99 -14.58 -3.57
N GLU A 104 3.02 -15.50 -3.57
CA GLU A 104 1.69 -15.21 -4.07
C GLU A 104 1.05 -14.09 -3.23
N VAL A 105 0.45 -13.12 -3.94
CA VAL A 105 -0.34 -12.05 -3.35
C VAL A 105 -1.80 -12.41 -3.48
N SER A 106 -2.53 -12.38 -2.37
CA SER A 106 -3.98 -12.54 -2.37
C SER A 106 -4.66 -11.17 -2.24
N LEU A 107 -5.55 -10.86 -3.18
CA LEU A 107 -6.37 -9.66 -3.16
C LEU A 107 -7.84 -10.06 -3.16
N ILE A 108 -8.55 -9.65 -2.11
CA ILE A 108 -9.97 -9.90 -1.95
C ILE A 108 -10.67 -8.55 -1.83
N ASP A 109 -11.43 -8.15 -2.85
CA ASP A 109 -12.35 -7.02 -2.74
C ASP A 109 -13.70 -7.53 -2.22
N SER A 110 -14.05 -7.16 -0.98
CA SER A 110 -15.35 -7.49 -0.37
C SER A 110 -16.48 -6.56 -0.84
N GLY A 111 -16.19 -5.66 -1.79
CA GLY A 111 -17.17 -4.82 -2.48
C GLY A 111 -17.25 -3.41 -1.91
N GLY A 112 -17.80 -2.49 -2.71
CA GLY A 112 -17.92 -1.08 -2.36
C GLY A 112 -16.60 -0.28 -2.45
N THR A 113 -15.52 -0.92 -2.88
CA THR A 113 -14.24 -0.26 -3.08
C THR A 113 -14.21 0.52 -4.40
N VAL A 114 -13.73 1.77 -4.38
CA VAL A 114 -13.55 2.60 -5.58
C VAL A 114 -12.13 3.14 -5.69
N CYS A 115 -11.62 3.19 -6.91
CA CYS A 115 -10.31 3.74 -7.28
C CYS A 115 -10.46 4.88 -8.29
N GLY A 116 -9.49 5.79 -8.38
CA GLY A 116 -9.43 6.84 -9.40
C GLY A 116 -9.49 8.26 -8.83
N CYS A 117 -9.67 9.25 -9.69
CA CYS A 117 -9.67 10.66 -9.28
C CYS A 117 -10.76 11.47 -9.98
N GLY A 118 -11.38 12.40 -9.25
CA GLY A 118 -12.49 13.21 -9.77
C GLY A 118 -13.65 12.33 -10.26
N ASP A 119 -14.14 12.60 -11.47
CA ASP A 119 -15.23 11.85 -12.10
C ASP A 119 -14.79 10.49 -12.67
N ALA A 120 -13.48 10.24 -12.73
CA ALA A 120 -12.90 9.00 -13.26
C ALA A 120 -12.77 7.92 -12.17
N LEU A 121 -13.85 7.68 -11.42
CA LEU A 121 -13.90 6.59 -10.44
C LEU A 121 -14.24 5.26 -11.13
N SER A 122 -13.48 4.22 -10.82
CA SER A 122 -13.66 2.87 -11.33
C SER A 122 -13.51 1.84 -10.20
N ARG A 123 -13.71 0.56 -10.56
CA ARG A 123 -13.23 -0.53 -9.71
C ARG A 123 -11.71 -0.48 -9.61
N CYS A 124 -11.20 -0.91 -8.48
CA CYS A 124 -9.78 -1.02 -8.26
C CYS A 124 -9.18 -2.16 -9.08
N HIS A 125 -8.11 -1.86 -9.80
CA HIS A 125 -7.30 -2.85 -10.50
C HIS A 125 -5.92 -2.82 -9.86
N GLY A 126 -5.48 -3.96 -9.31
CA GLY A 126 -4.10 -4.10 -8.89
C GLY A 126 -3.18 -3.90 -10.09
N ARG A 127 -2.18 -3.03 -9.95
CA ARG A 127 -1.13 -2.82 -10.95
C ARG A 127 0.20 -3.23 -10.32
N SER A 128 1.02 -3.95 -11.07
CA SER A 128 2.45 -4.01 -10.76
C SER A 128 3.09 -2.75 -11.31
N ALA A 129 3.87 -2.07 -10.49
CA ALA A 129 4.71 -0.96 -10.90
C ALA A 129 5.98 -1.45 -11.60
N ALA A 130 6.23 -2.77 -11.64
CA ALA A 130 7.42 -3.41 -12.20
C ALA A 130 8.71 -2.73 -11.70
N LEU A 131 8.70 -2.30 -10.44
CA LEU A 131 9.83 -1.60 -9.86
C LEU A 131 11.00 -2.58 -9.75
N GLU A 132 12.14 -2.20 -10.31
CA GLU A 132 13.35 -2.99 -10.14
C GLU A 132 13.66 -3.13 -8.64
N PRO A 133 14.05 -4.33 -8.18
CA PRO A 133 14.49 -4.56 -6.82
C PRO A 133 15.49 -3.47 -6.39
N LEU A 134 15.29 -2.87 -5.22
CA LEU A 134 16.29 -1.96 -4.67
C LEU A 134 17.64 -2.70 -4.60
N PRO A 135 18.74 -2.08 -5.03
CA PRO A 135 20.06 -2.70 -4.88
C PRO A 135 20.28 -3.04 -3.40
N PRO A 136 20.90 -4.20 -3.10
CA PRO A 136 21.10 -4.62 -1.73
C PRO A 136 21.86 -3.54 -0.94
N PRO A 137 21.53 -3.35 0.36
CA PRO A 137 22.25 -2.39 1.18
C PRO A 137 23.75 -2.74 1.22
N PRO A 138 24.65 -1.76 1.26
CA PRO A 138 26.08 -2.03 1.39
C PRO A 138 26.35 -2.83 2.68
N PRO A 139 27.38 -3.71 2.69
CA PRO A 139 27.74 -4.48 3.89
C PRO A 139 28.06 -3.53 5.05
N LEU A 140 27.55 -3.86 6.24
CA LEU A 140 27.89 -3.16 7.47
C LEU A 140 29.40 -3.34 7.78
N PRO A 141 30.07 -2.32 8.35
CA PRO A 141 31.49 -2.37 8.70
C PRO A 141 31.81 -3.41 9.78
#